data_AF-A0AAD5ZKB8-F1
#
_entry.id   AF-A0AAD5ZKB8-F1
#
_cell.length_a   1.000
_cell.length_b   1.000
_cell.length_c   1.000
_cell.angle_alpha   90.00
_cell.angle_beta   90.00
_cell.angle_gamma   90.00
#
_symmetry.space_group_name_H-M   'P 1'
#
loop_
_entity.id
_entity.type
_entity.pdbx_description
1 polymer ?
#
loop_
_entity_poly.entity_id
_entity_poly.type
_entity_poly.pdbx_seq_one_letter_code
_entity_poly.pdbx_strand_id
1 'polypeptide(L)'
;MLIVADCSHIGDRCIHVTIHHCFFDGTCQRHPRLRFGKIHLYNNYTRNWGICAVCASVEAQILSQCTIYEAGQKKMVFKYMPEKAEELYQSWMMEPASHSLKEVLVCIGWHYIPRLPDC
;
A
#
# COMPACT_ATOMS: atom_id res chain seq x y z
N MET A 1 6.23 2.90 9.36
CA MET A 1 5.73 1.60 9.86
C MET A 1 5.90 0.50 8.81
N LEU A 2 6.66 -0.55 9.13
CA LEU A 2 6.80 -1.74 8.29
C LEU A 2 5.92 -2.85 8.86
N ILE A 3 5.10 -3.46 8.00
CA ILE A 3 4.26 -4.62 8.32
C ILE A 3 4.77 -5.76 7.44
N VAL A 4 5.20 -6.85 8.08
CA VAL A 4 5.93 -7.97 7.47
C VAL A 4 7.36 -7.60 7.05
N ALA A 5 8.33 -8.27 7.68
CA ALA A 5 9.75 -7.93 7.58
C ALA A 5 10.43 -8.53 6.35
N ASP A 6 10.02 -9.73 5.93
CA ASP A 6 10.68 -10.52 4.89
C ASP A 6 9.71 -10.87 3.74
N CYS A 7 10.23 -10.89 2.51
CA CYS A 7 9.50 -11.32 1.31
C CYS A 7 9.51 -12.84 1.12
N SER A 8 10.33 -13.60 1.87
CA SER A 8 10.33 -15.08 1.81
C SER A 8 9.42 -15.72 2.87
N HIS A 9 8.92 -14.94 3.85
CA HIS A 9 8.09 -15.47 4.93
C HIS A 9 6.60 -15.51 4.56
N ILE A 10 6.23 -16.45 3.69
CA ILE A 10 4.87 -16.60 3.16
C ILE A 10 3.78 -16.86 4.22
N GLY A 11 4.16 -17.32 5.42
CA GLY A 11 3.23 -17.51 6.54
C GLY A 11 2.53 -16.23 6.99
N ASP A 12 3.11 -15.08 6.64
CA ASP A 12 2.61 -13.76 6.99
C ASP A 12 1.35 -13.33 6.18
N ARG A 13 0.90 -14.13 5.20
CA ARG A 13 -0.38 -13.94 4.49
C ARG A 13 -1.60 -13.89 5.42
N CYS A 14 -1.51 -14.48 6.61
CA CYS A 14 -2.58 -14.46 7.61
C CYS A 14 -2.69 -13.13 8.37
N ILE A 15 -1.73 -12.21 8.20
CA ILE A 15 -1.71 -10.95 8.94
C ILE A 15 -2.80 -10.02 8.43
N HIS A 16 -3.64 -9.56 9.36
CA HIS A 16 -4.67 -8.55 9.13
C HIS A 16 -4.42 -7.38 10.06
N VAL A 17 -4.20 -6.19 9.50
CA VAL A 17 -3.92 -4.98 10.28
C VAL A 17 -4.98 -3.93 9.97
N THR A 18 -5.35 -3.16 10.99
CA THR A 18 -6.22 -2.00 10.83
C THR A 18 -5.51 -0.78 11.41
N ILE A 19 -5.43 0.29 10.63
CA ILE A 19 -4.86 1.58 11.09
C ILE A 19 -5.95 2.62 10.93
N HIS A 20 -6.28 3.29 12.02
CA HIS A 20 -7.33 4.30 12.00
C HIS A 20 -7.04 5.47 12.93
N HIS A 21 -7.58 6.63 12.57
CA HIS A 21 -7.48 7.87 13.36
C HIS A 21 -6.03 8.28 13.69
N CYS A 22 -5.08 7.85 12.85
CA CYS A 22 -3.67 8.20 12.99
C CYS A 22 -3.37 9.47 12.18
N PHE A 23 -2.50 10.31 12.73
CA PHE A 23 -1.96 11.49 12.06
C PHE A 23 -0.49 11.28 11.73
N PHE A 24 -0.12 11.40 10.44
CA PHE A 24 1.24 11.29 9.94
C PHE A 24 1.63 12.60 9.24
N ASP A 25 2.62 13.33 9.75
CA ASP A 25 3.08 14.62 9.20
C ASP A 25 4.60 14.66 9.04
N GLY A 26 5.09 15.14 7.91
CA GLY A 26 6.53 15.36 7.64
C GLY A 26 7.36 14.08 7.51
N THR A 27 6.73 12.91 7.49
CA THR A 27 7.39 11.60 7.47
C THR A 27 7.82 11.17 6.07
N CYS A 28 9.01 10.60 5.90
CA CYS A 28 9.51 10.25 4.57
C CYS A 28 8.70 9.17 3.83
N GLN A 29 8.33 8.06 4.49
CA GLN A 29 7.65 6.91 3.85
C GLN A 29 7.08 5.91 4.87
N ARG A 30 6.30 4.94 4.37
CA ARG A 30 5.79 3.75 5.08
C ARG A 30 4.62 4.05 6.04
N HIS A 31 3.52 4.55 5.51
CA HIS A 31 2.25 4.76 6.22
C HIS A 31 1.11 3.90 5.64
N PRO A 32 1.25 2.56 5.56
CA PRO A 32 2.38 1.71 5.93
C PRO A 32 3.19 1.26 4.70
N ARG A 33 4.19 0.40 4.94
CA ARG A 33 4.70 -0.53 3.94
C ARG A 33 4.31 -1.95 4.31
N LEU A 34 3.65 -2.67 3.39
CA LEU A 34 3.05 -3.98 3.64
C LEU A 34 3.51 -5.03 2.61
N ARG A 35 3.66 -6.28 3.06
CA ARG A 35 3.80 -7.50 2.24
C ARG A 35 2.78 -8.54 2.71
N PHE A 36 2.29 -9.39 1.79
CA PHE A 36 1.39 -10.55 1.93
C PHE A 36 0.03 -10.30 2.61
N GLY A 37 0.03 -9.68 3.79
CA GLY A 37 -1.14 -9.46 4.62
C GLY A 37 -2.14 -8.48 4.01
N LYS A 38 -3.26 -8.33 4.71
CA LYS A 38 -4.33 -7.39 4.38
C LYS A 38 -4.33 -6.23 5.36
N ILE A 39 -4.57 -5.03 4.85
CA ILE A 39 -4.69 -3.86 5.69
C ILE A 39 -5.90 -3.02 5.36
N HIS A 40 -6.52 -2.52 6.42
CA HIS A 40 -7.56 -1.51 6.35
C HIS A 40 -7.06 -0.19 6.94
N LEU A 41 -6.97 0.84 6.10
CA LEU A 41 -6.67 2.22 6.46
C LEU A 41 -7.97 3.01 6.46
N TYR A 42 -8.43 3.50 7.62
CA TYR A 42 -9.59 4.38 7.62
C TYR A 42 -9.50 5.57 8.58
N ASN A 43 -10.12 6.69 8.18
CA ASN A 43 -10.11 7.94 8.95
C ASN A 43 -8.70 8.38 9.40
N ASN A 44 -7.67 8.09 8.61
CA ASN A 44 -6.32 8.59 8.90
C ASN A 44 -6.12 9.95 8.23
N TYR A 45 -5.17 10.72 8.73
CA TYR A 45 -4.71 11.93 8.07
C TYR A 45 -3.20 11.83 7.84
N THR A 46 -2.79 11.82 6.57
CA THR A 46 -1.38 11.74 6.18
C THR A 46 -1.02 12.94 5.34
N ARG A 47 0.03 13.67 5.71
CA ARG A 47 0.48 14.86 4.98
C ARG A 47 1.99 14.95 4.87
N ASN A 48 2.46 15.75 3.91
CA ASN A 48 3.87 16.12 3.76
C ASN A 48 4.85 14.94 3.73
N TRP A 49 4.55 13.89 2.96
CA TRP A 49 5.46 12.76 2.84
C TRP A 49 6.61 13.00 1.84
N GLY A 50 7.74 12.34 2.08
CA GLY A 50 8.97 12.52 1.29
C GLY A 50 9.07 11.66 0.03
N ILE A 51 8.59 10.41 0.05
CA ILE A 51 8.71 9.46 -1.07
C ILE A 51 7.33 8.94 -1.49
N CYS A 52 6.62 8.29 -0.57
CA CYS A 52 5.25 7.81 -0.77
C CYS A 52 4.52 7.73 0.58
N ALA A 53 3.19 7.86 0.57
CA ALA A 53 2.39 7.68 1.78
C ALA A 53 2.28 6.18 2.10
N VAL A 54 1.63 5.43 1.22
CA VAL A 54 1.34 4.00 1.34
C VAL A 54 2.18 3.21 0.34
N CYS A 55 2.80 2.12 0.80
CA CYS A 55 3.60 1.24 -0.03
C CYS A 55 3.07 -0.20 0.04
N ALA A 56 2.72 -0.75 -1.12
CA ALA A 56 2.41 -2.17 -1.28
C ALA A 56 3.64 -2.89 -1.84
N SER A 57 3.93 -4.08 -1.32
CA SER A 57 4.92 -5.01 -1.85
C SER A 57 4.23 -6.35 -2.14
N VAL A 58 5.01 -7.44 -2.27
CA VAL A 58 4.53 -8.76 -2.71
C VAL A 58 3.21 -9.15 -2.06
N GLU A 59 2.20 -9.48 -2.89
CA GLU A 59 0.85 -9.95 -2.51
C GLU A 59 0.07 -9.08 -1.50
N ALA A 60 0.51 -7.86 -1.21
CA ALA A 60 -0.13 -7.00 -0.22
C ALA A 60 -1.51 -6.52 -0.68
N GLN A 61 -2.49 -6.52 0.23
CA GLN A 61 -3.85 -6.03 -0.05
C GLN A 61 -4.17 -4.83 0.84
N ILE A 62 -4.62 -3.73 0.23
CA ILE A 62 -4.84 -2.45 0.92
C ILE A 62 -6.24 -1.93 0.63
N LEU A 63 -7.03 -1.78 1.68
CA LEU A 63 -8.26 -1.02 1.68
C LEU A 63 -7.99 0.35 2.30
N SER A 64 -8.26 1.44 1.58
CA SER A 64 -8.22 2.79 2.14
C SER A 64 -9.59 3.46 2.00
N GLN A 65 -10.18 3.84 3.13
CA GLN A 65 -11.51 4.45 3.21
C GLN A 65 -11.47 5.71 4.05
N CYS A 66 -12.01 6.83 3.55
CA CYS A 66 -12.13 8.08 4.30
C CYS A 66 -10.79 8.58 4.90
N THR A 67 -9.66 8.12 4.35
CA THR A 67 -8.34 8.61 4.72
C THR A 67 -8.02 9.86 3.89
N ILE A 68 -7.53 10.90 4.55
CA ILE A 68 -7.14 12.15 3.92
C ILE A 68 -5.63 12.08 3.63
N TYR A 69 -5.26 12.31 2.37
CA TYR A 69 -3.87 12.39 1.92
C TYR A 69 -3.58 13.80 1.38
N GLU A 70 -2.90 14.62 2.16
CA GLU A 70 -2.49 15.97 1.76
C GLU A 70 -1.04 15.95 1.25
N ALA A 71 -0.88 15.98 -0.08
CA ALA A 71 0.44 15.94 -0.69
C ALA A 71 1.25 17.21 -0.42
N GLY A 72 2.51 17.03 -0.02
CA GLY A 72 3.52 18.11 0.00
C GLY A 72 4.20 18.23 -1.37
N GLN A 73 5.54 18.21 -1.39
CA GLN A 73 6.31 18.26 -2.64
C GLN A 73 6.15 17.01 -3.52
N LYS A 74 5.96 15.83 -2.92
CA LYS A 74 5.71 14.58 -3.65
C LYS A 74 4.22 14.22 -3.61
N LYS A 75 3.68 13.84 -4.77
CA LYS A 75 2.25 13.53 -4.95
C LYS A 75 1.90 12.03 -4.94
N MET A 76 2.89 11.14 -4.91
CA MET A 76 2.64 9.70 -4.97
C MET A 76 2.09 9.20 -3.63
N VAL A 77 0.79 8.94 -3.56
CA VAL A 77 0.14 8.38 -2.37
C VAL A 77 0.43 6.89 -2.27
N PHE A 78 0.03 6.11 -3.29
CA PHE A 78 0.26 4.67 -3.35
C PHE A 78 1.45 4.35 -4.24
N LYS A 79 2.36 3.54 -3.73
CA LYS A 79 3.50 3.02 -4.48
C LYS A 79 3.54 1.50 -4.38
N TYR A 80 3.69 0.84 -5.52
CA TYR A 80 4.04 -0.58 -5.55
C TYR A 80 5.56 -0.74 -5.62
N MET A 81 6.15 -1.52 -4.73
CA MET A 81 7.55 -1.90 -4.76
C MET A 81 7.66 -3.37 -5.14
N PRO A 82 8.12 -3.69 -6.37
CA PRO A 82 8.26 -5.06 -6.81
C PRO A 82 9.34 -5.75 -5.99
N GLU A 83 8.98 -6.85 -5.36
CA GLU A 83 9.87 -7.77 -4.68
C GLU A 83 9.55 -9.18 -5.21
N LYS A 84 10.57 -10.00 -5.47
CA LYS A 84 10.34 -11.41 -5.80
C LYS A 84 10.10 -12.17 -4.50
N ALA A 85 8.95 -12.83 -4.39
CA ALA A 85 8.87 -14.00 -3.51
C ALA A 85 9.73 -15.09 -4.13
N GLU A 86 10.40 -15.87 -3.30
CA GLU A 86 11.25 -16.99 -3.74
C GLU A 86 10.44 -18.14 -4.36
N GLU A 87 9.11 -18.10 -4.24
CA GLU A 87 8.18 -18.96 -4.96
C GLU A 87 7.85 -18.38 -6.35
N LEU A 88 8.13 -19.19 -7.39
CA LEU A 88 7.95 -18.90 -8.80
C LEU A 88 6.56 -18.32 -9.14
N TYR A 89 6.49 -17.02 -9.44
CA TYR A 89 5.44 -16.48 -10.30
C TYR A 89 6.07 -15.75 -11.49
N GLN A 90 5.65 -16.13 -12.70
CA GLN A 90 6.16 -15.59 -13.95
C GLN A 90 5.83 -14.10 -14.11
N SER A 91 6.72 -13.40 -14.81
CA SER A 91 6.94 -11.95 -14.84
C SER A 91 5.86 -11.08 -15.51
N TRP A 92 4.62 -11.54 -15.65
CA TRP A 92 3.62 -10.85 -16.47
C TRP A 92 2.35 -10.66 -15.66
N MET A 93 2.02 -9.40 -15.34
CA MET A 93 0.69 -8.82 -15.08
C MET A 93 0.81 -7.67 -14.06
N MET A 94 1.25 -6.49 -14.50
CA MET A 94 0.98 -5.24 -13.76
C MET A 94 0.65 -4.14 -14.76
N GLU A 95 -0.63 -3.77 -14.84
CA GLU A 95 -1.06 -2.55 -15.51
C GLU A 95 -0.65 -1.33 -14.67
N PRO A 96 -0.07 -0.27 -15.26
CA PRO A 96 0.31 0.93 -14.55
C PRO A 96 -0.92 1.66 -13.98
N ALA A 97 -0.72 2.31 -12.83
CA ALA A 97 -1.76 3.08 -12.17
C ALA A 97 -2.26 4.23 -13.07
N SER A 98 -3.58 4.37 -13.20
CA SER A 98 -4.19 5.29 -14.16
C SER A 98 -3.89 6.77 -13.85
N HIS A 99 -3.90 7.61 -14.89
CA HIS A 99 -3.51 9.02 -14.85
C HIS A 99 -4.31 9.90 -13.87
N SER A 100 -5.48 9.45 -13.39
CA SER A 100 -6.36 10.20 -12.47
C SER A 100 -5.86 10.29 -11.02
N LEU A 101 -4.77 9.59 -10.69
CA LEU A 101 -4.22 9.47 -9.33
C LEU A 101 -3.33 10.64 -8.84
N LYS A 102 -3.20 11.73 -9.61
CA LYS A 102 -2.21 12.79 -9.34
C LYS A 102 -2.73 13.98 -8.52
N GLU A 103 -4.02 14.08 -8.24
CA GLU A 103 -4.60 15.21 -7.51
C GLU A 103 -5.56 14.72 -6.42
N VAL A 104 -5.36 15.25 -5.20
CA VAL A 104 -6.08 15.01 -3.93
C VAL A 104 -7.09 13.86 -3.97
N LEU A 105 -6.65 12.66 -3.61
CA LEU A 105 -7.49 11.47 -3.61
C LEU A 105 -8.07 11.21 -2.22
N VAL A 106 -9.30 11.67 -2.00
CA VAL A 106 -10.18 11.10 -0.95
C VAL A 106 -10.51 9.68 -1.40
N CYS A 107 -9.80 8.68 -0.85
CA CYS A 107 -10.01 7.28 -1.21
C CYS A 107 -11.28 6.78 -0.53
N ILE A 108 -12.34 6.53 -1.29
CA ILE A 108 -13.53 5.81 -0.86
C ILE A 108 -13.67 4.54 -1.70
N GLY A 109 -12.91 3.49 -1.37
CA GLY A 109 -13.10 2.20 -2.03
C GLY A 109 -11.99 1.17 -1.81
N TRP A 110 -12.36 -0.11 -1.95
CA TRP A 110 -11.40 -1.21 -2.10
C TRP A 110 -10.64 -1.03 -3.41
N HIS A 111 -9.32 -0.91 -3.33
CA HIS A 111 -8.46 -0.97 -4.50
C HIS A 111 -7.93 -2.40 -4.61
N TYR A 112 -8.47 -3.14 -5.56
CA TYR A 112 -8.06 -4.51 -5.84
C TYR A 112 -6.73 -4.48 -6.60
N ILE A 113 -5.65 -4.89 -5.94
CA ILE A 113 -4.43 -5.33 -6.62
C ILE A 113 -4.67 -6.81 -6.97
N PRO A 114 -4.61 -7.20 -8.24
CA PRO A 114 -5.00 -8.54 -8.65
C PRO A 114 -4.20 -9.60 -7.92
N ARG A 115 -4.92 -10.53 -7.27
CA ARG A 115 -4.32 -11.78 -6.81
C ARG A 115 -3.98 -12.61 -8.04
N LEU A 116 -2.82 -13.25 -8.03
CA LEU A 116 -2.56 -14.34 -8.96
C LEU A 116 -3.67 -15.39 -8.78
N PRO A 117 -4.19 -15.97 -9.89
CA PRO A 117 -5.18 -17.02 -9.80
C PRO A 117 -4.61 -18.17 -8.97
N ASP A 118 -5.40 -18.69 -8.05
CA ASP A 118 -5.09 -19.95 -7.40
C ASP A 118 -5.13 -21.03 -8.49
N CYS A 119 -3.99 -21.74 -8.66
CA CYS A 119 -3.64 -22.81 -9.63
C CYS A 119 -2.82 -22.36 -10.84
#